data_AF-A0A9W6ZPB6-F1
#
_entry.id   AF-A0A9W6ZPB6-F1
#
_cell.length_a   1.000
_cell.length_b   1.000
_cell.length_c   1.000
_cell.angle_alpha   90.00
_cell.angle_beta   90.00
_cell.angle_gamma   90.00
#
_symmetry.space_group_name_H-M   'P 1'
#
loop_
_entity.id
_entity.type
_entity.pdbx_description
1 polymer ?
#
loop_
_entity_poly.entity_id
_entity_poly.type
_entity_poly.pdbx_seq_one_letter_code
_entity_poly.pdbx_strand_id
1 'polypeptide(L)'
;MHGVASFYGVDKLKEICAAIVKKEIDADNAAALLQRAHDALCTELKEIAMEYVISKFDVVSKGEGISNLSHQLLLEILSARP
;
A
#
# COMPACT_ATOMS: atom_id res chain seq x y z
N MET A 1 15.39 -8.99 -27.55
CA MET A 1 15.95 -9.02 -26.19
C MET A 1 15.69 -7.68 -25.51
N HIS A 2 14.41 -7.30 -25.28
CA HIS A 2 14.01 -5.96 -24.79
C HIS A 2 13.24 -5.99 -23.44
N GLY A 3 13.38 -7.05 -22.65
CA GLY A 3 12.52 -7.25 -21.47
C GLY A 3 13.13 -6.86 -20.12
N VAL A 4 14.46 -6.85 -19.96
CA VAL A 4 15.06 -6.94 -18.62
C VAL A 4 15.49 -5.60 -18.01
N ALA A 5 15.77 -4.57 -18.81
CA ALA A 5 16.29 -3.30 -18.29
C ALA A 5 15.29 -2.54 -17.40
N SER A 6 13.99 -2.65 -17.69
CA SER A 6 12.95 -2.00 -16.89
C SER A 6 12.76 -2.64 -15.52
N PHE A 7 13.10 -3.92 -15.33
CA PHE A 7 12.93 -4.56 -14.01
C PHE A 7 14.02 -4.13 -13.03
N TYR A 8 15.28 -4.04 -13.47
CA TYR A 8 16.42 -3.73 -12.58
C TYR A 8 16.41 -2.29 -12.05
N GLY A 9 15.89 -1.33 -12.82
CA GLY A 9 15.75 0.06 -12.34
C GLY A 9 14.54 0.26 -11.44
N VAL A 10 13.49 -0.54 -11.64
CA VAL A 10 12.21 -0.39 -10.91
C VAL A 10 12.26 -1.07 -9.55
N ASP A 11 13.03 -2.15 -9.38
CA ASP A 11 13.15 -2.85 -8.09
C ASP A 11 13.78 -1.97 -7.01
N LYS A 12 14.89 -1.31 -7.35
CA LYS A 12 15.58 -0.39 -6.43
C LYS A 12 14.77 0.88 -6.16
N LEU A 13 13.98 1.33 -7.14
CA LEU A 13 13.06 2.44 -6.95
C LEU A 13 11.88 2.03 -6.06
N LYS A 14 11.39 0.79 -6.17
CA LYS A 14 10.35 0.24 -5.28
C LYS A 14 10.81 0.18 -3.83
N GLU A 15 12.04 -0.26 -3.56
CA GLU A 15 12.62 -0.23 -2.21
C GLU A 15 12.70 1.21 -1.65
N ILE A 16 13.17 2.16 -2.47
CA ILE A 16 13.24 3.57 -2.06
C ILE A 16 11.83 4.14 -1.83
N CYS A 17 10.88 3.83 -2.71
CA CYS A 17 9.48 4.21 -2.53
C CYS A 17 8.92 3.62 -1.24
N ALA A 18 9.20 2.36 -0.91
CA ALA A 18 8.79 1.73 0.34
C ALA A 18 9.37 2.39 1.57
N ALA A 19 10.65 2.79 1.52
CA ALA A 19 11.29 3.51 2.62
C ALA A 19 10.73 4.93 2.81
N ILE A 20 10.48 5.67 1.73
CA ILE A 20 9.87 7.02 1.78
C ILE A 20 8.44 6.90 2.28
N VAL A 21 7.70 5.94 1.76
CA VAL A 21 6.33 5.63 2.16
C VAL A 21 6.26 5.29 3.65
N LYS A 22 7.15 4.44 4.18
CA LYS A 22 7.20 4.17 5.62
C LYS A 22 7.37 5.43 6.47
N LYS A 23 8.06 6.44 5.94
CA LYS A 23 8.30 7.71 6.62
C LYS A 23 7.15 8.70 6.52
N GLU A 24 6.48 8.74 5.37
CA GLU A 24 5.47 9.74 5.01
C GLU A 24 4.04 9.19 5.01
N ILE A 25 3.83 7.92 5.41
CA ILE A 25 2.51 7.30 5.50
C ILE A 25 1.71 7.96 6.63
N ASP A 26 0.57 8.52 6.25
CA ASP A 26 -0.40 9.14 7.16
C ASP A 26 -1.77 8.48 6.97
N ALA A 27 -2.71 8.67 7.90
CA ALA A 27 -4.02 8.02 7.84
C ALA A 27 -4.83 8.38 6.58
N ASP A 28 -4.61 9.59 6.02
CA ASP A 28 -5.27 10.03 4.79
C ASP A 28 -4.69 9.36 3.53
N ASN A 29 -3.36 9.23 3.49
CA ASN A 29 -2.63 8.64 2.35
C ASN A 29 -2.51 7.11 2.43
N ALA A 30 -2.59 6.51 3.62
CA ALA A 30 -2.35 5.07 3.84
C ALA A 30 -3.26 4.19 2.97
N ALA A 31 -4.51 4.59 2.78
CA ALA A 31 -5.45 3.87 1.93
C ALA A 31 -5.10 4.04 0.43
N ALA A 32 -4.87 5.26 -0.04
CA ALA A 32 -4.48 5.51 -1.43
C ALA A 32 -3.18 4.76 -1.79
N LEU A 33 -2.23 4.77 -0.86
CA LEU A 33 -0.97 4.06 -0.97
C LEU A 33 -1.14 2.54 -1.02
N LEU A 34 -1.99 1.96 -0.17
CA LEU A 34 -2.28 0.53 -0.18
C LEU A 34 -2.88 0.11 -1.54
N GLN A 35 -3.79 0.93 -2.09
CA GLN A 35 -4.32 0.72 -3.44
C GLN A 35 -3.22 0.78 -4.50
N ARG A 36 -2.30 1.75 -4.40
CA ARG A 36 -1.18 1.91 -5.33
C ARG A 36 -0.19 0.76 -5.23
N ALA A 37 0.09 0.27 -4.02
CA ALA A 37 0.94 -0.90 -3.78
C ALA A 37 0.34 -2.16 -4.41
N HIS A 38 -0.98 -2.33 -4.28
CA HIS A 38 -1.72 -3.42 -4.91
C HIS A 38 -1.67 -3.35 -6.44
N ASP A 39 -1.92 -2.16 -7.02
CA ASP A 39 -1.86 -1.93 -8.46
C ASP A 39 -0.46 -2.14 -9.05
N ALA A 40 0.57 -1.72 -8.31
CA ALA A 40 1.98 -1.90 -8.67
C ALA A 40 2.51 -3.33 -8.44
N LEU A 41 1.65 -4.26 -7.95
CA LEU A 41 2.01 -5.63 -7.55
C LEU A 41 3.24 -5.67 -6.64
N CYS A 42 3.36 -4.70 -5.73
CA CYS A 42 4.48 -4.58 -4.82
C CYS A 42 4.09 -5.14 -3.46
N THR A 43 4.46 -6.40 -3.21
CA THR A 43 4.07 -7.14 -2.00
C THR A 43 4.61 -6.48 -0.73
N GLU A 44 5.88 -6.08 -0.72
CA GLU A 44 6.51 -5.47 0.45
C GLU A 44 5.82 -4.15 0.85
N LEU A 45 5.51 -3.29 -0.13
CA LEU A 45 4.80 -2.04 0.09
C LEU A 45 3.36 -2.29 0.56
N LYS A 46 2.71 -3.31 -0.01
CA LYS A 46 1.35 -3.71 0.37
C LYS A 46 1.32 -4.16 1.83
N GLU A 47 2.25 -5.00 2.27
CA GLU A 47 2.31 -5.48 3.67
C GLU A 47 2.50 -4.33 4.65
N ILE A 48 3.43 -3.42 4.37
CA ILE A 48 3.69 -2.23 5.20
C ILE A 48 2.46 -1.34 5.30
N ALA A 49 1.85 -1.01 4.15
CA ALA A 49 0.67 -0.16 4.11
C ALA A 49 -0.51 -0.85 4.80
N MET A 50 -0.66 -2.16 4.63
CA MET A 50 -1.73 -2.94 5.25
C MET A 50 -1.58 -2.99 6.77
N GLU A 51 -0.36 -3.21 7.27
CA GLU A 51 -0.07 -3.21 8.71
C GLU A 51 -0.38 -1.84 9.34
N TYR A 52 -0.02 -0.75 8.66
CA TYR A 52 -0.37 0.61 9.09
C TYR A 52 -1.88 0.85 9.05
N VAL A 53 -2.56 0.45 7.97
CA VAL A 53 -4.01 0.59 7.83
C VAL A 53 -4.75 -0.22 8.89
N ILE A 54 -4.28 -1.42 9.25
CA ILE A 54 -4.88 -2.22 10.33
C ILE A 54 -4.61 -1.56 11.69
N SER A 55 -3.37 -1.11 11.94
CA SER A 55 -2.98 -0.46 13.21
C SER A 55 -3.71 0.86 13.45
N LYS A 56 -3.92 1.64 12.38
CA LYS A 56 -4.60 2.94 12.39
C LYS A 56 -5.98 2.89 11.74
N PHE A 57 -6.61 1.70 11.70
CA PHE A 57 -7.88 1.51 10.98
C PHE A 57 -8.97 2.46 11.46
N ASP A 58 -9.07 2.72 12.76
CA ASP A 58 -10.06 3.64 13.32
C ASP A 58 -9.94 5.07 12.76
N VAL A 59 -8.71 5.50 12.43
CA VAL A 59 -8.44 6.82 11.85
C VAL A 59 -8.60 6.77 10.33
N VAL A 60 -8.01 5.76 9.68
CA VAL A 60 -8.05 5.59 8.22
C VAL A 60 -9.50 5.37 7.74
N SER A 61 -10.30 4.60 8.47
CA SER A 61 -11.71 4.33 8.15
C SER A 61 -12.63 5.53 8.33
N LYS A 62 -12.19 6.55 9.09
CA LYS A 62 -12.88 7.84 9.19
C LYS A 62 -12.45 8.82 8.10
N GLY A 63 -11.31 8.56 7.46
CA GLY A 63 -10.84 9.32 6.30
C GLY A 63 -11.56 8.90 5.02
N GLU A 64 -11.59 9.81 4.05
CA GLU A 64 -12.19 9.54 2.73
C GLU A 64 -11.34 8.55 1.91
N GLY A 65 -10.05 8.40 2.23
CA GLY A 65 -9.13 7.51 1.52
C GLY A 65 -9.57 6.04 1.49
N ILE A 66 -10.25 5.54 2.52
CA ILE A 66 -10.71 4.13 2.56
C ILE A 66 -11.80 3.84 1.51
N SER A 67 -12.56 4.86 1.09
CA SER A 67 -13.61 4.72 0.09
C SER A 67 -13.05 4.51 -1.34
N ASN A 68 -11.81 4.92 -1.56
CA ASN A 68 -11.08 4.70 -2.82
C ASN A 68 -10.41 3.32 -2.91
N LEU A 69 -10.49 2.51 -1.84
CA LEU A 69 -9.96 1.15 -1.86
C LEU A 69 -10.85 0.22 -2.68
N SER A 70 -10.20 -0.68 -3.41
CA SER A 70 -10.87 -1.76 -4.13
C SER A 70 -11.57 -2.70 -3.14
N HIS A 71 -12.70 -3.25 -3.56
CA HIS A 71 -13.51 -4.17 -2.74
C HIS A 71 -12.69 -5.35 -2.19
N GLN A 72 -11.70 -5.82 -2.96
CA GLN A 72 -10.80 -6.89 -2.55
C GLN A 72 -9.87 -6.49 -1.39
N LEU A 73 -9.32 -5.28 -1.39
CA LEU A 73 -8.49 -4.76 -0.30
C LEU A 73 -9.31 -4.50 0.96
N LEU A 74 -10.53 -3.98 0.82
CA LEU A 74 -11.46 -3.82 1.95
C LEU A 74 -11.77 -5.17 2.62
N LEU A 75 -12.04 -6.19 1.83
CA LEU A 75 -12.25 -7.55 2.33
C LEU A 75 -10.98 -8.12 2.99
N GLU A 76 -9.79 -7.89 2.43
CA GLU A 76 -8.53 -8.29 3.06
C GLU A 76 -8.34 -7.61 4.43
N ILE A 77 -8.56 -6.29 4.52
CA ILE A 77 -8.43 -5.55 5.79
C ILE A 77 -9.45 -6.05 6.82
N LEU A 78 -10.70 -6.31 6.40
CA LEU A 78 -11.76 -6.83 7.28
C LEU A 78 -11.48 -8.26 7.74
N SER A 79 -10.94 -9.11 6.85
CA SER A 79 -10.60 -10.51 7.15
C SER A 79 -9.29 -10.67 7.91
N ALA A 80 -8.39 -9.69 7.83
CA ALA A 80 -7.15 -9.65 8.61
C ALA A 80 -7.40 -9.22 10.08
N ARG A 81 -8.62 -8.81 10.42
CA ARG A 81 -9.02 -8.57 11.81
C ARG A 81 -9.35 -9.92 12.48
N PRO A 82 -8.72 -10.26 13.63
CA PRO A 82 -9.14 -11.41 14.44
C PRO A 82 -10.49 -11.18 15.14
#